data_AF-A0A7Y6XNI1-F1
#
_entry.id   AF-A0A7Y6XNI1-F1
#
_cell.length_a   1.000
_cell.length_b   1.000
_cell.length_c   1.000
_cell.angle_alpha   90.00
_cell.angle_beta   90.00
_cell.angle_gamma   90.00
#
_symmetry.space_group_name_H-M   'P 1'
#
loop_
_entity.id
_entity.type
_entity.pdbx_description
1 polymer ?
#
loop_
_entity_poly.entity_id
_entity_poly.type
_entity_poly.pdbx_seq_one_letter_code
_entity_poly.pdbx_strand_id
1 'polypeptide(L)'
;MKLLVTMALWATCLSVLAQNPDTRQNYRYPITQTTSPIIVDGIANEDAWLQANKIEKLMNHWPKDQGEAEALTEVWTSYDDEYFYVLAKLYDEGSRVVQSLKRDNVLGHWNSDNFTLVMDPFNNKQSGFFFGVNAGGAQIEALLNVSNGQTDFDENWDNKWFSEVREYEDHWLVEMAIPFKT
;
A
#
# COMPACT_ATOMS: atom_id res chain seq x y z
N MET A 1 65.97 32.94 -5.87
CA MET A 1 65.43 32.35 -7.11
C MET A 1 64.05 31.78 -6.78
N LYS A 2 62.97 32.51 -7.11
CA LYS A 2 61.58 32.13 -6.79
C LYS A 2 61.05 31.26 -7.94
N LEU A 3 60.67 30.02 -7.68
CA LEU A 3 59.86 29.22 -8.62
C LEU A 3 58.40 29.29 -8.18
N LEU A 4 57.57 29.96 -8.98
CA LEU A 4 56.12 29.88 -8.92
C LEU A 4 55.68 28.65 -9.72
N VAL A 5 55.05 27.69 -9.05
CA VAL A 5 54.35 26.57 -9.70
C VAL A 5 52.87 26.91 -9.71
N THR A 6 52.36 27.30 -10.87
CA THR A 6 50.93 27.54 -11.11
C THR A 6 50.29 26.19 -11.42
N MET A 7 49.50 25.66 -10.47
CA MET A 7 48.73 24.44 -10.66
C MET A 7 47.34 24.84 -11.18
N ALA A 8 47.06 24.54 -12.46
CA ALA A 8 45.76 24.76 -13.06
C ALA A 8 44.80 23.63 -12.63
N LEU A 9 43.80 23.96 -11.81
CA LEU A 9 42.71 23.04 -11.45
C LEU A 9 41.70 23.01 -12.61
N TRP A 10 41.62 21.89 -13.32
CA TRP A 10 40.50 21.60 -14.21
C TRP A 10 39.32 21.09 -13.37
N ALA A 11 38.31 21.93 -13.18
CA ALA A 11 37.05 21.51 -12.58
C ALA A 11 36.23 20.74 -13.63
N THR A 12 36.31 19.41 -13.61
CA THR A 12 35.33 18.58 -14.31
C THR A 12 34.03 18.62 -13.50
N CYS A 13 33.03 19.30 -14.03
CA CYS A 13 31.68 19.26 -13.50
C CYS A 13 31.11 17.87 -13.80
N LEU A 14 31.34 16.92 -12.90
CA LEU A 14 30.62 15.65 -12.87
C LEU A 14 29.16 15.99 -12.55
N SER A 15 28.33 16.02 -13.58
CA SER A 15 26.88 16.10 -13.42
C SER A 15 26.44 14.80 -12.75
N VAL A 16 26.29 14.81 -11.43
CA VAL A 16 25.64 13.73 -10.72
C VAL A 16 24.17 13.76 -11.13
N LEU A 17 23.80 12.95 -12.12
CA LEU A 17 22.41 12.63 -12.39
C LEU A 17 21.93 11.66 -11.30
N ALA A 18 21.65 12.18 -10.11
CA ALA A 18 20.78 11.50 -9.18
C ALA A 18 19.34 11.74 -9.66
N GLN A 19 18.90 10.96 -10.64
CA GLN A 19 17.49 10.85 -10.96
C GLN A 19 17.05 9.46 -10.53
N ASN A 20 16.33 9.37 -9.41
CA ASN A 20 15.49 8.22 -9.16
C ASN A 20 14.32 8.36 -10.15
N PRO A 21 14.27 7.57 -11.22
CA PRO A 21 13.29 7.78 -12.29
C PRO A 21 11.88 7.62 -11.72
N ASP A 22 10.97 8.51 -12.11
CA ASP A 22 9.56 8.39 -11.74
C ASP A 22 8.96 7.14 -12.39
N THR A 23 8.77 6.09 -11.60
CA THR A 23 8.27 4.78 -12.09
C THR A 23 6.74 4.72 -12.17
N ARG A 24 6.01 5.77 -11.75
CA ARG A 24 4.53 5.76 -11.69
C ARG A 24 3.86 5.48 -13.05
N GLN A 25 4.51 5.85 -14.14
CA GLN A 25 4.01 5.57 -15.50
C GLN A 25 3.94 4.07 -15.80
N ASN A 26 4.77 3.26 -15.13
CA ASN A 26 4.83 1.82 -15.31
C ASN A 26 3.74 1.08 -14.49
N TYR A 27 3.16 1.75 -13.49
CA TYR A 27 2.20 1.16 -12.55
C TYR A 27 0.90 1.97 -12.55
N ARG A 28 0.14 1.84 -13.65
CA ARG A 28 -1.17 2.49 -13.82
C ARG A 28 -2.26 1.44 -13.89
N TYR A 29 -3.11 1.42 -12.88
CA TYR A 29 -4.24 0.51 -12.79
C TYR A 29 -5.54 1.30 -12.96
N PRO A 30 -6.32 1.07 -14.03
CA PRO A 30 -7.61 1.70 -14.18
C PRO A 30 -8.56 1.23 -13.09
N ILE A 31 -9.29 2.14 -12.48
CA ILE A 31 -10.31 1.83 -11.48
C ILE A 31 -11.67 2.17 -12.09
N THR A 32 -12.63 1.27 -11.92
CA THR A 32 -13.99 1.42 -12.45
C THR A 32 -14.97 1.61 -11.31
N GLN A 33 -16.00 2.43 -11.56
CA GLN A 33 -17.12 2.57 -10.66
C GLN A 33 -17.81 1.20 -10.45
N THR A 34 -18.33 0.96 -9.25
CA THR A 34 -19.06 -0.28 -8.92
C THR A 34 -20.28 -0.42 -9.82
N THR A 35 -20.52 -1.64 -10.30
CA THR A 35 -21.67 -1.94 -11.18
C THR A 35 -22.82 -2.62 -10.44
N SER A 36 -22.56 -3.12 -9.24
CA SER A 36 -23.52 -3.62 -8.26
C SER A 36 -23.07 -3.19 -6.85
N PRO A 37 -23.97 -3.25 -5.84
CA PRO A 37 -23.55 -3.08 -4.45
C PRO A 37 -22.44 -4.08 -4.08
N ILE A 38 -21.48 -3.61 -3.29
CA ILE A 38 -20.43 -4.44 -2.67
C ILE A 38 -20.80 -4.59 -1.19
N ILE A 39 -20.81 -5.83 -0.70
CA ILE A 39 -21.01 -6.12 0.71
C ILE A 39 -19.66 -6.55 1.26
N VAL A 40 -19.16 -5.85 2.28
CA VAL A 40 -17.88 -6.22 2.93
C VAL A 40 -18.16 -7.39 3.88
N ASP A 41 -18.07 -8.62 3.37
CA ASP A 41 -18.35 -9.87 4.11
C ASP A 41 -17.25 -10.95 3.95
N GLY A 42 -16.16 -10.61 3.27
CA GLY A 42 -15.02 -11.48 3.02
C GLY A 42 -15.30 -12.55 1.96
N ILE A 43 -16.33 -12.37 1.12
CA ILE A 43 -16.69 -13.27 0.03
C ILE A 43 -16.63 -12.51 -1.29
N ALA A 44 -15.70 -12.86 -2.16
CA ALA A 44 -15.56 -12.24 -3.48
C ALA A 44 -16.57 -12.81 -4.50
N ASN A 45 -17.88 -12.64 -4.29
CA ASN A 45 -18.92 -13.21 -5.18
C ASN A 45 -19.80 -12.19 -5.89
N GLU A 46 -19.62 -10.90 -5.63
CA GLU A 46 -20.37 -9.82 -6.26
C GLU A 46 -19.97 -9.61 -7.72
N ASP A 47 -20.96 -9.27 -8.54
CA ASP A 47 -20.76 -8.93 -9.96
C ASP A 47 -19.79 -7.75 -10.15
N ALA A 48 -19.76 -6.82 -9.19
CA ALA A 48 -18.81 -5.71 -9.18
C ALA A 48 -17.35 -6.18 -9.19
N TRP A 49 -17.00 -7.23 -8.43
CA TRP A 49 -15.65 -7.77 -8.40
C TRP A 49 -15.26 -8.50 -9.69
N LEU A 50 -16.23 -9.15 -10.34
CA LEU A 50 -16.02 -9.79 -11.64
C LEU A 50 -15.71 -8.80 -12.76
N GLN A 51 -16.17 -7.54 -12.62
CA GLN A 51 -15.96 -6.48 -13.60
C GLN A 51 -14.82 -5.52 -13.23
N ALA A 52 -14.39 -5.51 -11.98
CA ALA A 52 -13.27 -4.70 -11.52
C ALA A 52 -11.95 -5.16 -12.14
N ASN A 53 -11.05 -4.21 -12.40
CA ASN A 53 -9.72 -4.54 -12.88
C ASN A 53 -8.91 -5.23 -11.79
N LYS A 54 -8.25 -6.32 -12.18
CA LYS A 54 -7.41 -7.13 -11.30
C LYS A 54 -5.95 -6.73 -11.43
N ILE A 55 -5.28 -6.55 -10.29
CA ILE A 55 -3.84 -6.32 -10.16
C ILE A 55 -3.21 -7.62 -9.67
N GLU A 56 -2.44 -8.30 -10.52
CA GLU A 56 -1.83 -9.60 -10.20
C GLU A 56 -0.30 -9.52 -10.03
N LYS A 57 0.30 -8.41 -10.48
CA LYS A 57 1.74 -8.23 -10.52
C LYS A 57 2.18 -7.21 -9.48
N LEU A 58 2.46 -7.70 -8.28
CA LEU A 58 3.07 -6.91 -7.21
C LEU A 58 4.59 -7.06 -7.25
N MET A 59 5.28 -6.03 -6.77
CA MET A 59 6.74 -5.96 -6.73
C MET A 59 7.23 -6.07 -5.30
N ASN A 60 8.40 -6.66 -5.11
CA ASN A 60 9.04 -6.61 -3.80
C ASN A 60 9.38 -5.16 -3.45
N HIS A 61 9.11 -4.75 -2.21
CA HIS A 61 9.46 -3.41 -1.72
C HIS A 61 10.64 -3.46 -0.74
N TRP A 62 10.51 -4.26 0.31
CA TRP A 62 11.51 -4.45 1.36
C TRP A 62 11.90 -5.93 1.46
N PRO A 63 13.19 -6.29 1.66
CA PRO A 63 14.35 -5.42 1.89
C PRO A 63 15.02 -4.89 0.61
N LYS A 64 14.57 -5.34 -0.57
CA LYS A 64 15.08 -4.88 -1.87
C LYS A 64 13.90 -4.63 -2.80
N ASP A 65 13.87 -3.44 -3.39
CA ASP A 65 12.87 -3.02 -4.38
C ASP A 65 13.22 -3.60 -5.77
N GLN A 66 13.19 -4.93 -5.89
CA GLN A 66 13.59 -5.66 -7.10
C GLN A 66 12.76 -6.91 -7.33
N GLY A 67 12.30 -7.09 -8.56
CA GLY A 67 11.59 -8.29 -9.01
C GLY A 67 10.11 -8.34 -8.59
N GLU A 68 9.36 -9.20 -9.28
CA GLU A 68 7.99 -9.53 -8.92
C GLU A 68 7.97 -10.28 -7.56
N ALA A 69 6.92 -10.09 -6.78
CA ALA A 69 6.72 -10.79 -5.51
C ALA A 69 6.47 -12.28 -5.75
N GLU A 70 7.13 -13.14 -4.96
CA GLU A 70 6.94 -14.60 -5.06
C GLU A 70 5.61 -15.03 -4.43
N ALA A 71 5.21 -14.37 -3.34
CA ALA A 71 3.91 -14.56 -2.72
C ALA A 71 2.83 -13.95 -3.64
N LEU A 72 2.02 -14.81 -4.23
CA LEU A 72 0.96 -14.37 -5.14
C LEU A 72 -0.09 -13.59 -4.36
N THR A 73 -0.46 -12.44 -4.91
CA THR A 73 -1.54 -11.61 -4.39
C THR A 73 -2.29 -11.00 -5.56
N GLU A 74 -3.61 -11.10 -5.51
CA GLU A 74 -4.51 -10.47 -6.47
C GLU A 74 -5.27 -9.37 -5.76
N VAL A 75 -5.33 -8.18 -6.35
CA VAL A 75 -6.04 -7.03 -5.79
C VAL A 75 -7.05 -6.51 -6.79
N TRP A 76 -8.27 -6.27 -6.34
CA TRP A 76 -9.32 -5.59 -7.09
C TRP A 76 -9.65 -4.29 -6.37
N THR A 77 -9.94 -3.26 -7.16
CA THR A 77 -10.34 -1.96 -6.64
C THR A 77 -11.56 -1.46 -7.40
N SER A 78 -12.46 -0.81 -6.68
CA SER A 78 -13.63 -0.16 -7.25
C SER A 78 -14.05 1.02 -6.36
N TYR A 79 -15.04 1.79 -6.77
CA TYR A 79 -15.53 2.91 -5.98
C TYR A 79 -16.98 3.22 -6.34
N ASP A 80 -17.71 3.86 -5.43
CA ASP A 80 -18.97 4.53 -5.70
C ASP A 80 -18.92 6.00 -5.27
N ASP A 81 -20.07 6.61 -4.96
CA ASP A 81 -20.12 8.01 -4.54
C ASP A 81 -19.72 8.20 -3.06
N GLU A 82 -19.63 7.11 -2.27
CA GLU A 82 -19.41 7.14 -0.83
C GLU A 82 -18.09 6.49 -0.42
N TYR A 83 -17.69 5.39 -1.07
CA TYR A 83 -16.55 4.57 -0.66
C TYR A 83 -15.59 4.26 -1.82
N PHE A 84 -14.33 4.13 -1.43
CA PHE A 84 -13.32 3.38 -2.16
C PHE A 84 -13.28 1.94 -1.64
N TYR A 85 -13.38 0.96 -2.53
CA TYR A 85 -13.42 -0.45 -2.20
C TYR A 85 -12.13 -1.16 -2.62
N VAL A 86 -11.64 -2.05 -1.76
CA VAL A 86 -10.52 -2.95 -2.07
C VAL A 86 -10.92 -4.37 -1.69
N LEU A 87 -10.64 -5.31 -2.59
CA LEU A 87 -10.59 -6.73 -2.31
C LEU A 87 -9.15 -7.19 -2.57
N ALA A 88 -8.55 -7.89 -1.63
CA ALA A 88 -7.27 -8.55 -1.84
C ALA A 88 -7.37 -10.03 -1.50
N LYS A 89 -6.84 -10.87 -2.39
CA LYS A 89 -6.66 -12.30 -2.21
C LYS A 89 -5.18 -12.60 -2.10
N LEU A 90 -4.77 -13.06 -0.93
CA LEU A 90 -3.38 -13.31 -0.57
C LEU A 90 -3.17 -14.82 -0.44
N TYR A 91 -2.39 -15.41 -1.32
CA TYR A 91 -2.13 -16.85 -1.35
C TYR A 91 -1.01 -17.20 -0.36
N ASP A 92 -1.17 -18.29 0.39
CA ASP A 92 -0.21 -18.78 1.36
C ASP A 92 -0.36 -20.31 1.58
N GLU A 93 0.43 -20.86 2.51
CA GLU A 93 0.38 -22.27 2.89
C GLU A 93 -0.60 -22.56 4.06
N GLY A 94 -1.50 -21.63 4.38
CA GLY A 94 -2.51 -21.77 5.43
C GLY A 94 -2.04 -21.51 6.87
N SER A 95 -0.75 -21.31 7.10
CA SER A 95 -0.19 -20.94 8.41
C SER A 95 0.05 -19.43 8.48
N ARG A 96 -0.85 -18.70 9.15
CA ARG A 96 -0.80 -17.23 9.25
C ARG A 96 -0.39 -16.76 10.64
N VAL A 97 0.47 -15.75 10.69
CA VAL A 97 0.94 -15.14 11.93
C VAL A 97 0.00 -13.99 12.31
N VAL A 98 -0.63 -14.07 13.48
CA VAL A 98 -1.44 -12.99 14.04
C VAL A 98 -1.00 -12.71 15.48
N GLN A 99 -0.34 -11.58 15.70
CA GLN A 99 0.20 -11.19 17.01
C GLN A 99 -0.82 -10.47 17.89
N SER A 100 -1.85 -9.86 17.29
CA SER A 100 -2.89 -9.18 18.04
C SER A 100 -4.19 -9.08 17.26
N LEU A 101 -5.32 -9.21 17.96
CA LEU A 101 -6.65 -8.89 17.46
C LEU A 101 -7.13 -7.50 17.89
N LYS A 102 -6.26 -6.74 18.58
CA LYS A 102 -6.59 -5.41 19.08
C LYS A 102 -6.42 -4.40 17.94
N ARG A 103 -7.47 -3.61 17.68
CA ARG A 103 -7.42 -2.43 16.80
C ARG A 103 -6.30 -1.47 17.23
N ASP A 104 -5.65 -0.83 16.27
CA ASP A 104 -4.60 0.17 16.45
C ASP A 104 -3.37 -0.35 17.21
N ASN A 105 -3.14 -1.67 17.17
CA ASN A 105 -1.92 -2.27 17.68
C ASN A 105 -0.84 -2.28 16.60
N VAL A 106 -0.08 -1.19 16.50
CA VAL A 106 1.01 -1.00 15.51
C VAL A 106 1.97 -2.17 15.49
N LEU A 107 2.51 -2.56 16.65
CA LEU A 107 3.45 -3.70 16.75
C LEU A 107 2.78 -5.02 16.39
N GLY A 108 1.49 -5.18 16.72
CA GLY A 108 0.69 -6.33 16.32
C GLY A 108 0.57 -6.41 14.80
N HIS A 109 0.26 -5.30 14.13
CA HIS A 109 0.12 -5.23 12.67
C HIS A 109 1.42 -5.61 11.95
N TRP A 110 2.53 -4.92 12.26
CA TRP A 110 3.81 -5.14 11.57
C TRP A 110 4.45 -6.51 11.81
N ASN A 111 4.10 -7.18 12.91
CA ASN A 111 4.59 -8.53 13.21
C ASN A 111 3.57 -9.64 12.86
N SER A 112 2.45 -9.29 12.22
CA SER A 112 1.47 -10.23 11.69
C SER A 112 1.53 -10.28 10.17
N ASP A 113 1.01 -11.35 9.58
CA ASP A 113 0.62 -11.33 8.17
C ASP A 113 -0.49 -10.29 8.00
N ASN A 114 -0.30 -9.38 7.06
CA ASN A 114 -1.17 -8.22 6.91
C ASN A 114 -1.25 -7.72 5.47
N PHE A 115 -2.33 -7.01 5.19
CA PHE A 115 -2.53 -6.26 3.97
C PHE A 115 -2.68 -4.77 4.34
N THR A 116 -2.01 -3.92 3.57
CA THR A 116 -2.01 -2.47 3.80
C THR A 116 -2.24 -1.73 2.51
N LEU A 117 -3.20 -0.81 2.55
CA LEU A 117 -3.45 0.20 1.55
C LEU A 117 -2.84 1.53 2.02
N VAL A 118 -1.95 2.09 1.20
CA VAL A 118 -1.40 3.45 1.38
C VAL A 118 -1.86 4.34 0.23
N MET A 119 -2.44 5.49 0.53
CA MET A 119 -3.00 6.40 -0.47
C MET A 119 -2.49 7.83 -0.29
N ASP A 120 -2.15 8.46 -1.41
CA ASP A 120 -1.96 9.92 -1.53
C ASP A 120 -2.95 10.46 -2.59
N PRO A 121 -4.19 10.78 -2.20
CA PRO A 121 -5.22 11.27 -3.12
C PRO A 121 -4.87 12.60 -3.78
N PHE A 122 -3.97 13.39 -3.17
CA PHE A 122 -3.55 14.70 -3.67
C PHE A 122 -2.29 14.61 -4.55
N ASN A 123 -1.66 13.44 -4.60
CA ASN A 123 -0.43 13.16 -5.34
C ASN A 123 0.69 14.18 -5.03
N ASN A 124 0.75 14.64 -3.78
CA ASN A 124 1.68 15.67 -3.31
C ASN A 124 2.98 15.07 -2.75
N LYS A 125 3.02 13.76 -2.48
CA LYS A 125 4.15 13.01 -1.90
C LYS A 125 4.59 13.50 -0.52
N GLN A 126 3.72 14.22 0.17
CA GLN A 126 3.98 14.85 1.47
C GLN A 126 3.00 14.40 2.54
N SER A 127 1.81 13.95 2.14
CA SER A 127 0.80 13.44 3.05
C SER A 127 0.09 12.24 2.45
N GLY A 128 -0.42 11.35 3.30
CA GLY A 128 -1.21 10.22 2.84
C GLY A 128 -2.02 9.60 3.96
N PHE A 129 -2.75 8.55 3.60
CA PHE A 129 -3.56 7.75 4.49
C PHE A 129 -3.05 6.32 4.48
N PHE A 130 -3.06 5.70 5.65
CA PHE A 130 -2.72 4.31 5.86
C PHE A 130 -3.96 3.58 6.37
N PHE A 131 -4.30 2.46 5.73
CA PHE A 131 -5.33 1.54 6.21
C PHE A 131 -4.77 0.13 6.14
N GLY A 132 -4.70 -0.55 7.27
CA GLY A 132 -4.15 -1.89 7.40
C GLY A 132 -5.14 -2.84 8.06
N VAL A 133 -5.12 -4.09 7.61
CA VAL A 133 -5.82 -5.22 8.24
C VAL A 133 -4.85 -6.37 8.33
N ASN A 134 -4.75 -7.01 9.50
CA ASN A 134 -4.01 -8.27 9.61
C ASN A 134 -4.88 -9.48 9.26
N ALA A 135 -4.28 -10.65 9.07
CA ALA A 135 -5.00 -11.88 8.72
C ALA A 135 -6.05 -12.32 9.77
N GLY A 136 -6.00 -11.76 10.99
CA GLY A 136 -7.02 -11.97 12.02
C GLY A 136 -8.15 -10.94 12.02
N GLY A 137 -8.16 -9.99 11.07
CA GLY A 137 -9.18 -8.94 10.94
C GLY A 137 -8.96 -7.71 11.83
N ALA A 138 -7.83 -7.60 12.54
CA ALA A 138 -7.55 -6.40 13.32
C ALA A 138 -7.17 -5.24 12.40
N GLN A 139 -7.87 -4.12 12.56
CA GLN A 139 -7.69 -2.90 11.78
C GLN A 139 -6.68 -1.95 12.42
N ILE A 140 -6.00 -1.18 11.58
CA ILE A 140 -5.19 -0.03 11.94
C ILE A 140 -5.35 1.07 10.88
N GLU A 141 -5.33 2.32 11.30
CA GLU A 141 -5.22 3.46 10.42
C GLU A 141 -4.23 4.50 10.95
N ALA A 142 -3.73 5.34 10.04
CA ALA A 142 -2.90 6.49 10.40
C ALA A 142 -2.92 7.56 9.31
N LEU A 143 -2.60 8.79 9.72
CA LEU A 143 -2.14 9.81 8.79
C LEU A 143 -0.64 9.66 8.56
N LEU A 144 -0.23 9.77 7.31
CA LEU A 144 1.17 9.79 6.92
C LEU A 144 1.55 11.23 6.60
N ASN A 145 2.67 11.69 7.15
CA ASN A 145 3.24 13.00 6.82
C ASN A 145 4.73 12.85 6.58
N VAL A 146 5.26 13.47 5.53
CA VAL A 146 6.69 13.45 5.25
C VAL A 146 7.34 14.69 5.86
N SER A 147 8.30 14.49 6.75
CA SER A 147 9.08 15.55 7.38
C SER A 147 10.55 15.15 7.45
N ASN A 148 11.45 16.05 7.07
CA ASN A 148 12.90 15.82 7.07
C ASN A 148 13.34 14.54 6.35
N GLY A 149 12.61 14.12 5.30
CA GLY A 149 12.89 12.90 4.54
C GLY A 149 12.47 11.60 5.24
N GLN A 150 11.72 11.67 6.34
CA GLN A 150 11.13 10.54 7.03
C GLN A 150 9.60 10.61 6.92
N THR A 151 8.96 9.44 6.92
CA THR A 151 7.49 9.36 7.00
C THR A 151 7.13 9.22 8.47
N ASP A 152 6.41 10.22 8.98
CA ASP A 152 5.74 10.19 10.28
C ASP A 152 4.43 9.42 10.16
N PHE A 153 4.14 8.60 11.17
CA PHE A 153 2.98 7.70 11.23
C PHE A 153 2.12 8.14 12.42
N ASP A 154 1.13 8.98 12.16
CA ASP A 154 0.24 9.51 13.19
C ASP A 154 -0.96 8.58 13.43
N GLU A 155 -0.84 7.76 14.46
CA GLU A 155 -1.84 6.80 14.93
C GLU A 155 -3.02 7.42 15.70
N ASN A 156 -3.00 8.74 15.97
CA ASN A 156 -4.08 9.39 16.73
C ASN A 156 -5.31 9.70 15.88
N TRP A 157 -5.22 9.51 14.57
CA TRP A 157 -6.30 9.76 13.63
C TRP A 157 -7.25 8.57 13.57
N ASP A 158 -8.32 8.63 14.35
CA ASP A 158 -9.35 7.58 14.45
C ASP A 158 -10.49 7.81 13.45
N ASN A 159 -10.73 6.83 12.56
CA ASN A 159 -11.79 6.93 11.55
C ASN A 159 -12.57 5.64 11.43
N LYS A 160 -13.87 5.81 11.17
CA LYS A 160 -14.73 4.67 10.88
C LYS A 160 -14.58 4.25 9.42
N TRP A 161 -14.07 3.04 9.23
CA TRP A 161 -14.01 2.34 7.95
C TRP A 161 -14.30 0.86 8.16
N PHE A 162 -14.63 0.14 7.10
CA PHE A 162 -15.10 -1.24 7.20
C PHE A 162 -14.10 -2.19 6.57
N SER A 163 -13.89 -3.34 7.19
CA SER A 163 -13.18 -4.46 6.59
C SER A 163 -13.70 -5.79 7.11
N GLU A 164 -13.57 -6.82 6.30
CA GLU A 164 -13.84 -8.20 6.70
C GLU A 164 -12.71 -9.09 6.17
N VAL A 165 -12.30 -10.07 6.97
CA VAL A 165 -11.27 -11.05 6.60
C VAL A 165 -11.87 -12.44 6.61
N ARG A 166 -11.54 -13.23 5.58
CA ARG A 166 -11.93 -14.62 5.50
C ARG A 166 -10.77 -15.50 5.13
N GLU A 167 -10.52 -16.49 5.98
CA GLU A 167 -9.47 -17.48 5.76
C GLU A 167 -10.00 -18.70 4.99
N TYR A 168 -9.17 -19.18 4.07
CA TYR A 168 -9.32 -20.42 3.33
C TYR A 168 -8.04 -21.26 3.50
N GLU A 169 -8.04 -22.46 2.91
CA GLU A 169 -6.92 -23.40 3.05
C GLU A 169 -5.62 -22.86 2.42
N ASP A 170 -5.72 -22.26 1.23
CA ASP A 170 -4.59 -21.83 0.39
C ASP A 170 -4.47 -20.31 0.23
N HIS A 171 -5.38 -19.55 0.86
CA HIS A 171 -5.38 -18.09 0.80
C HIS A 171 -6.23 -17.49 1.91
N TRP A 172 -6.10 -16.19 2.09
CA TRP A 172 -7.07 -15.38 2.81
C TRP A 172 -7.53 -14.20 1.94
N LEU A 173 -8.76 -13.77 2.20
CA LEU A 173 -9.37 -12.60 1.59
C LEU A 173 -9.46 -11.48 2.61
N VAL A 174 -9.24 -10.27 2.16
CA VAL A 174 -9.65 -9.06 2.87
C VAL A 174 -10.47 -8.18 1.94
N GLU A 175 -11.61 -7.74 2.43
CA GLU A 175 -12.41 -6.67 1.82
C GLU A 175 -12.30 -5.41 2.68
N MET A 176 -12.26 -4.25 2.03
CA MET A 176 -12.16 -2.95 2.68
C MET A 176 -13.12 -1.97 1.99
N ALA A 177 -13.83 -1.16 2.76
CA ALA A 177 -14.58 0.00 2.30
C ALA A 177 -14.12 1.25 3.07
N ILE A 178 -13.45 2.16 2.35
CA ILE A 178 -12.88 3.38 2.88
C ILE A 178 -13.75 4.57 2.46
N PRO A 179 -14.38 5.31 3.39
CA PRO A 179 -15.25 6.42 3.01
C PRO A 179 -14.45 7.60 2.45
N PHE A 180 -14.98 8.27 1.42
CA PHE A 180 -14.39 9.51 0.89
C PHE A 180 -14.55 10.72 1.82
N LYS A 181 -15.50 10.62 2.75
CA LYS A 181 -15.78 11.66 3.74
C LYS A 181 -15.76 11.00 5.11
N THR A 182 -14.80 11.43 5.92
CA THR A 182 -14.69 11.12 7.33
C THR A 182 -15.20 12.29 8.17
#